data_AF-A0AAJ1AGF0-F1
#
_entry.id   AF-A0AAJ1AGF0-F1
#
_cell.length_a   1.000
_cell.length_b   1.000
_cell.length_c   1.000
_cell.angle_alpha   90.00
_cell.angle_beta   90.00
_cell.angle_gamma   90.00
#
_symmetry.space_group_name_H-M   'P 1'
#
loop_
_entity.id
_entity.type
_entity.pdbx_description
1 polymer ?
#
loop_
_entity_poly.entity_id
_entity_poly.type
_entity_poly.pdbx_seq_one_letter_code
_entity_poly.pdbx_strand_id
1 'polypeptide(L)'
;MEIETTASNDPRWPALQPQIAGFLDKVRRGDDLSSHLSRLPHTRGYTPSKPAIDRWADKDFLLNVMGYYHFHLGTDTEPRGFATRTDELLFAKVSRETFVVVGIFDHSVFDMARTPADSMNPERERLWQVFSARSARGLPPGSFYIPAAITTSGHNLHLVELAHEYARTVHTIDPRLDDKAYVFDLYDKAGVPRPKKPKLTWHQ
;
A
#
# COMPACT_ATOMS: atom_id res chain seq x y z
N MET A 1 -12.98 -9.13 -10.72
CA MET A 1 -11.70 -9.71 -10.24
C MET A 1 -10.96 -10.30 -11.42
N GLU A 2 -9.65 -10.07 -11.50
CA GLU A 2 -8.79 -10.53 -12.60
C GLU A 2 -7.49 -11.12 -12.03
N ILE A 3 -6.91 -12.10 -12.72
CA ILE A 3 -5.63 -12.72 -12.37
C ILE A 3 -4.72 -12.63 -13.59
N GLU A 4 -3.60 -11.92 -13.43
CA GLU A 4 -2.63 -11.75 -14.51
C GLU A 4 -1.81 -13.01 -14.74
N THR A 5 -1.32 -13.18 -15.96
CA THR A 5 -0.47 -14.33 -16.31
C THR A 5 0.85 -14.34 -15.54
N THR A 6 1.35 -13.17 -15.16
CA THR A 6 2.52 -13.01 -14.26
C THR A 6 2.28 -13.60 -12.87
N ALA A 7 1.02 -13.75 -12.46
CA ALA A 7 0.65 -14.44 -11.23
C ALA A 7 0.34 -15.92 -11.49
N SER A 8 -0.53 -16.24 -12.45
CA SER A 8 -0.97 -17.62 -12.69
C SER A 8 0.14 -18.55 -13.18
N ASN A 9 1.16 -18.00 -13.86
CA ASN A 9 2.31 -18.76 -14.34
C ASN A 9 3.48 -18.77 -13.34
N ASP A 10 3.34 -18.13 -12.17
CA ASP A 10 4.37 -18.18 -11.14
C ASP A 10 4.51 -19.62 -10.63
N PRO A 11 5.73 -20.18 -10.55
CA PRO A 11 5.95 -21.55 -10.13
C PRO A 11 5.47 -21.84 -8.71
N ARG A 12 5.28 -20.81 -7.87
CA ARG A 12 4.72 -20.94 -6.51
C ARG A 12 3.20 -21.10 -6.52
N TRP A 13 2.51 -20.70 -7.60
CA TRP A 13 1.05 -20.68 -7.68
C TRP A 13 0.41 -22.04 -7.37
N PRO A 14 0.86 -23.18 -7.93
CA PRO A 14 0.25 -24.48 -7.64
C PRO A 14 0.39 -24.89 -6.17
N ALA A 15 1.56 -24.60 -5.56
CA ALA A 15 1.84 -24.94 -4.16
C ALA A 15 1.02 -24.08 -3.18
N LEU A 16 0.74 -22.83 -3.56
CA LEU A 16 -0.03 -21.87 -2.76
C LEU A 16 -1.53 -21.87 -3.08
N GLN A 17 -2.00 -22.77 -3.96
CA GLN A 17 -3.36 -22.74 -4.47
C GLN A 17 -4.42 -22.77 -3.36
N PRO A 18 -4.31 -23.59 -2.30
CA PRO A 18 -5.31 -23.59 -1.23
C PRO A 18 -5.42 -22.23 -0.52
N GLN A 19 -4.27 -21.61 -0.22
CA GLN A 19 -4.19 -20.32 0.45
C GLN A 19 -4.71 -19.19 -0.45
N ILE A 20 -4.30 -19.19 -1.72
CA ILE A 20 -4.77 -18.22 -2.71
C ILE A 20 -6.27 -18.36 -2.91
N ALA A 21 -6.80 -19.57 -3.04
CA ALA A 21 -8.22 -19.81 -3.20
C ALA A 21 -9.02 -19.27 -2.00
N GLY A 22 -8.60 -19.59 -0.78
CA GLY A 22 -9.23 -19.10 0.44
C GLY A 22 -9.20 -17.57 0.56
N PHE A 23 -8.09 -16.94 0.20
CA PHE A 23 -7.98 -15.49 0.15
C PHE A 23 -8.88 -14.87 -0.92
N LEU A 24 -8.88 -15.40 -2.15
CA LEU A 24 -9.72 -14.89 -3.24
C LEU A 24 -11.22 -15.09 -2.97
N ASP A 25 -11.61 -16.11 -2.21
CA ASP A 25 -12.99 -16.26 -1.76
C ASP A 25 -13.43 -15.13 -0.82
N LYS A 26 -12.54 -14.67 0.08
CA LYS A 26 -12.80 -13.46 0.90
C LYS A 26 -12.97 -12.22 0.01
N VAL A 27 -12.10 -12.06 -0.99
CA VAL A 27 -12.20 -10.96 -1.97
C VAL A 27 -13.54 -10.97 -2.69
N ARG A 28 -13.98 -12.14 -3.18
CA ARG A 28 -15.26 -12.28 -3.91
C ARG A 28 -16.48 -11.95 -3.05
N ARG A 29 -16.43 -12.25 -1.75
CA ARG A 29 -17.52 -11.92 -0.81
C ARG A 29 -17.51 -10.46 -0.36
N GLY A 30 -16.43 -9.72 -0.63
CA GLY A 30 -16.27 -8.35 -0.12
C GLY A 30 -15.94 -8.30 1.37
N ASP A 31 -15.34 -9.36 1.90
CA ASP A 31 -14.92 -9.41 3.30
C ASP A 31 -13.80 -8.39 3.58
N ASP A 32 -13.65 -7.98 4.84
CA ASP A 32 -12.53 -7.13 5.27
C ASP A 32 -11.19 -7.88 5.13
N LEU A 33 -10.31 -7.35 4.27
CA LEU A 33 -8.99 -7.91 3.97
C LEU A 33 -7.89 -7.37 4.90
N SER A 34 -8.21 -6.48 5.85
CA SER A 34 -7.21 -5.82 6.70
C SER A 34 -6.31 -6.80 7.47
N SER A 35 -6.85 -7.96 7.82
CA SER A 35 -6.09 -9.05 8.47
C SER A 35 -4.94 -9.61 7.62
N HIS A 36 -4.98 -9.43 6.30
CA HIS A 36 -3.97 -9.89 5.35
C HIS A 36 -2.93 -8.83 5.00
N LEU A 37 -3.11 -7.58 5.43
CA LEU A 37 -2.18 -6.49 5.14
C LEU A 37 -1.01 -6.47 6.14
N SER A 38 0.11 -5.87 5.72
CA SER A 38 1.23 -5.64 6.63
C SER A 38 0.82 -4.74 7.80
N ARG A 39 1.44 -5.00 8.95
CA ARG A 39 1.23 -4.25 10.19
C ARG A 39 1.93 -2.89 10.16
N LEU A 40 3.01 -2.77 9.39
CA LEU A 40 3.86 -1.58 9.40
C LEU A 40 3.14 -0.35 8.84
N PRO A 41 2.41 -0.40 7.71
CA PRO A 41 1.67 0.74 7.18
C PRO A 41 0.66 1.37 8.15
N HIS A 42 0.07 0.57 9.06
CA HIS A 42 -0.83 1.09 10.09
C HIS A 42 -0.11 1.86 11.21
N THR A 43 1.19 1.66 11.36
CA THR A 43 2.01 2.27 12.43
C THR A 43 3.00 3.30 11.92
N ARG A 44 3.34 3.23 10.63
CA ARG A 44 4.33 4.03 9.93
C ARG A 44 3.69 4.44 8.61
N GLY A 45 3.20 5.67 8.57
CA GLY A 45 2.55 6.25 7.40
C GLY A 45 3.28 7.50 6.95
N TYR A 46 2.80 8.13 5.88
CA TYR A 46 3.24 9.48 5.54
C TYR A 46 2.57 10.50 6.46
N THR A 47 3.37 11.41 7.01
CA THR A 47 2.87 12.62 7.66
C THR A 47 3.64 13.81 7.10
N PRO A 48 2.95 14.90 6.70
CA PRO A 48 3.61 16.12 6.20
C PRO A 48 4.62 16.73 7.18
N SER A 49 4.41 16.55 8.50
CA SER A 49 5.17 17.24 9.54
C SER A 49 6.45 16.56 9.99
N LYS A 50 6.74 15.33 9.54
CA LYS A 50 7.95 14.61 9.93
C LYS A 50 8.63 14.00 8.71
N PRO A 51 9.90 14.35 8.42
CA PRO A 51 10.68 13.61 7.45
C PRO A 51 10.84 12.16 7.93
N ALA A 52 10.62 11.20 7.03
CA ALA A 52 10.72 9.78 7.34
C ALA A 52 12.16 9.44 7.79
N ILE A 53 12.29 8.84 8.97
CA ILE A 53 13.57 8.45 9.58
C ILE A 53 14.11 7.19 8.86
N ASP A 54 13.22 6.31 8.42
CA ASP A 54 13.53 5.20 7.53
C ASP A 54 12.74 5.34 6.23
N ARG A 55 13.40 5.91 5.23
CA ARG A 55 12.77 6.43 3.99
C ARG A 55 12.04 5.34 3.19
N TRP A 56 12.43 4.08 3.34
CA TRP A 56 11.87 2.96 2.59
C TRP A 56 11.12 1.94 3.45
N ALA A 57 11.54 1.72 4.71
CA ALA A 57 10.86 0.77 5.59
C ALA A 57 9.55 1.29 6.17
N ASP A 58 9.40 2.62 6.25
CA ASP A 58 8.22 3.22 6.89
C ASP A 58 6.96 3.17 6.02
N LYS A 59 7.04 2.81 4.75
CA LYS A 59 5.88 2.88 3.84
C LYS A 59 5.82 1.63 2.99
N ASP A 60 4.60 1.18 2.74
CA ASP A 60 4.37 0.18 1.70
C ASP A 60 4.83 0.78 0.36
N PHE A 61 6.10 0.59 0.03
CA PHE A 61 6.76 1.16 -1.16
C PHE A 61 5.95 0.79 -2.40
N LEU A 62 5.45 -0.43 -2.44
CA LEU A 62 4.62 -0.96 -3.52
C LEU A 62 3.34 -0.15 -3.69
N LEU A 63 2.65 0.15 -2.59
CA LEU A 63 1.42 0.92 -2.64
C LEU A 63 1.69 2.35 -3.08
N ASN A 64 2.72 2.97 -2.51
CA ASN A 64 3.00 4.39 -2.75
C ASN A 64 3.65 4.65 -4.12
N VAL A 65 4.38 3.68 -4.68
CA VAL A 65 5.12 3.86 -5.92
C VAL A 65 4.44 3.19 -7.09
N MET A 66 3.96 1.96 -6.91
CA MET A 66 3.42 1.14 -7.98
C MET A 66 1.89 1.02 -7.95
N GLY A 67 1.25 1.48 -6.86
CA GLY A 67 -0.19 1.33 -6.65
C GLY A 67 -0.61 -0.12 -6.37
N TYR A 68 0.29 -0.93 -5.81
CA TYR A 68 0.03 -2.33 -5.46
C TYR A 68 -0.07 -2.52 -3.96
N TYR A 69 -1.06 -3.31 -3.55
CA TYR A 69 -1.17 -3.85 -2.20
C TYR A 69 -0.45 -5.20 -2.16
N HIS A 70 0.20 -5.52 -1.03
CA HIS A 70 0.72 -6.84 -0.76
C HIS A 70 -0.08 -7.51 0.36
N PHE A 71 -0.42 -8.79 0.15
CA PHE A 71 -1.24 -9.57 1.06
C PHE A 71 -0.50 -10.83 1.52
N HIS A 72 -0.47 -11.07 2.83
CA HIS A 72 -0.04 -12.33 3.40
C HIS A 72 -1.10 -13.41 3.17
N LEU A 73 -0.66 -14.63 2.85
CA LEU A 73 -1.54 -15.74 2.50
C LEU A 73 -1.74 -16.74 3.65
N GLY A 74 -1.40 -16.34 4.89
CA GLY A 74 -1.65 -17.16 6.07
C GLY A 74 -3.11 -17.58 6.20
N THR A 75 -3.33 -18.86 6.49
CA THR A 75 -4.67 -19.43 6.69
C THR A 75 -5.14 -19.31 8.13
N ASP A 76 -4.20 -19.33 9.08
CA ASP A 76 -4.47 -19.14 10.50
C ASP A 76 -4.45 -17.66 10.86
N THR A 77 -5.17 -17.31 11.94
CA THR A 77 -5.21 -15.95 12.47
C THR A 77 -4.45 -15.90 13.80
N GLU A 78 -3.44 -15.04 13.88
CA GLU A 78 -2.72 -14.74 15.11
C GLU A 78 -3.65 -14.12 16.17
N PRO A 79 -3.31 -14.19 17.48
CA PRO A 79 -4.14 -13.63 18.56
C PRO A 79 -4.53 -12.14 18.41
N ARG A 80 -3.84 -11.41 17.54
CA ARG A 80 -4.10 -9.99 17.24
C ARG A 80 -5.00 -9.77 16.01
N GLY A 81 -5.57 -10.82 15.43
CA GLY A 81 -6.50 -10.72 14.30
C GLY A 81 -5.84 -10.63 12.92
N PHE A 82 -4.54 -10.90 12.81
CA PHE A 82 -3.79 -10.89 11.54
C PHE A 82 -3.59 -12.31 11.04
N ALA A 83 -3.62 -12.51 9.72
CA ALA A 83 -3.21 -13.76 9.13
C ALA A 83 -1.73 -14.06 9.47
N THR A 84 -1.40 -15.32 9.72
CA THR A 84 -0.02 -15.75 9.96
C THR A 84 0.89 -15.28 8.83
N ARG A 85 2.04 -14.68 9.16
CA ARG A 85 3.01 -14.25 8.14
C ARG A 85 3.54 -15.45 7.37
N THR A 86 3.30 -15.44 6.07
CA THR A 86 3.96 -16.27 5.05
C THR A 86 5.08 -15.47 4.40
N ASP A 87 6.13 -16.13 3.93
CA ASP A 87 7.18 -15.43 3.18
C ASP A 87 6.69 -15.00 1.80
N GLU A 88 5.83 -15.81 1.19
CA GLU A 88 5.15 -15.51 -0.06
C GLU A 88 3.97 -14.57 0.15
N LEU A 89 3.87 -13.61 -0.76
CA LEU A 89 2.97 -12.48 -0.73
C LEU A 89 2.23 -12.39 -2.05
N LEU A 90 0.92 -12.19 -2.00
CA LEU A 90 0.11 -11.91 -3.18
C LEU A 90 0.04 -10.41 -3.40
N PHE A 91 0.48 -9.94 -4.56
CA PHE A 91 0.45 -8.53 -4.92
C PHE A 91 -0.76 -8.27 -5.81
N ALA A 92 -1.53 -7.23 -5.51
CA ALA A 92 -2.69 -6.87 -6.30
C ALA A 92 -2.90 -5.36 -6.43
N LYS A 93 -3.49 -4.95 -7.56
CA LYS A 93 -4.07 -3.62 -7.71
C LYS A 93 -5.52 -3.69 -7.24
N VAL A 94 -5.88 -2.79 -6.33
CA VAL A 94 -7.21 -2.76 -5.71
C VAL A 94 -7.85 -1.41 -5.98
N SER A 95 -9.09 -1.42 -6.47
CA SER A 95 -9.99 -0.27 -6.50
C SER A 95 -11.29 -0.62 -5.77
N ARG A 96 -12.21 0.34 -5.72
CA ARG A 96 -13.54 0.10 -5.13
C ARG A 96 -14.33 -1.00 -5.87
N GLU A 97 -14.08 -1.18 -7.17
CA GLU A 97 -14.82 -2.09 -8.05
C GLU A 97 -13.98 -3.27 -8.55
N THR A 98 -12.65 -3.17 -8.45
CA THR A 98 -11.73 -4.12 -9.09
C THR A 98 -10.68 -4.64 -8.13
N PHE A 99 -10.36 -5.93 -8.29
CA PHE A 99 -9.26 -6.59 -7.63
C PHE A 99 -8.49 -7.37 -8.70
N VAL A 100 -7.26 -6.95 -8.98
CA VAL A 100 -6.42 -7.51 -10.04
C VAL A 100 -5.16 -8.08 -9.42
N VAL A 101 -5.03 -9.41 -9.39
CA VAL A 101 -3.83 -10.10 -8.92
C VAL A 101 -2.72 -9.87 -9.94
N VAL A 102 -1.61 -9.29 -9.50
CA VAL A 102 -0.48 -8.90 -10.34
C VAL A 102 0.60 -9.97 -10.34
N GLY A 103 0.90 -10.55 -9.18
CA GLY A 103 1.97 -11.55 -9.05
C GLY A 103 2.08 -12.09 -7.63
N ILE A 104 2.86 -13.16 -7.49
CA ILE A 104 3.34 -13.64 -6.20
C ILE A 104 4.78 -13.16 -6.07
N PHE A 105 5.18 -12.69 -4.89
CA PHE A 105 6.55 -12.30 -4.57
C PHE A 105 6.90 -12.81 -3.17
N ASP A 106 8.19 -12.89 -2.84
CA ASP A 106 8.61 -13.08 -1.44
C ASP A 106 9.11 -11.76 -0.82
N HIS A 107 9.40 -11.76 0.49
CA HIS A 107 9.83 -10.54 1.17
C HIS A 107 11.16 -9.97 0.67
N SER A 108 12.00 -10.75 -0.03
CA SER A 108 13.26 -10.22 -0.57
C SER A 108 13.03 -9.11 -1.60
N VAL A 109 11.82 -9.00 -2.16
CA VAL A 109 11.41 -7.88 -3.03
C VAL A 109 11.61 -6.50 -2.38
N PHE A 110 11.59 -6.44 -1.04
CA PHE A 110 11.82 -5.22 -0.26
C PHE A 110 13.29 -4.96 0.06
N ASP A 111 14.17 -5.93 -0.17
CA ASP A 111 15.59 -5.76 0.11
C ASP A 111 16.20 -4.71 -0.81
N MET A 112 16.93 -3.79 -0.19
CA MET A 112 17.64 -2.71 -0.87
C MET A 112 19.08 -3.13 -1.17
N ALA A 113 19.57 -2.70 -2.33
CA ALA A 113 21.00 -2.59 -2.60
C ALA A 113 21.66 -1.85 -1.42
N ARG A 114 22.67 -2.45 -0.80
CA ARG A 114 23.39 -1.85 0.33
C ARG A 114 24.36 -0.80 -0.15
N THR A 115 24.83 -0.94 -1.38
CA THR A 115 25.69 0.03 -2.06
C THR A 115 25.15 0.36 -3.46
N PRO A 116 25.49 1.53 -4.04
CA PRO A 116 25.13 1.86 -5.43
C PRO A 116 25.69 0.90 -6.49
N ALA A 117 26.70 0.08 -6.13
CA ALA A 117 27.28 -0.92 -6.99
C ALA A 117 26.53 -2.26 -6.96
N ASP A 118 25.64 -2.46 -5.98
CA ASP A 118 24.86 -3.69 -5.89
C ASP A 118 23.74 -3.65 -6.92
N SER A 119 23.62 -4.71 -7.71
CA SER A 119 22.46 -4.92 -8.57
C SER A 119 21.20 -5.14 -7.72
N MET A 120 20.02 -4.85 -8.29
CA MET A 120 18.76 -5.25 -7.66
C MET A 120 18.75 -6.78 -7.49
N ASN A 121 18.14 -7.25 -6.41
CA ASN A 121 17.90 -8.69 -6.27
C ASN A 121 16.86 -9.18 -7.31
N PRO A 122 16.82 -10.49 -7.60
CA PRO A 122 15.96 -11.03 -8.65
C PRO A 122 14.47 -10.76 -8.46
N GLU A 123 13.93 -10.84 -7.24
CA GLU A 123 12.49 -10.60 -6.99
C GLU A 123 12.11 -9.15 -7.22
N ARG A 124 12.97 -8.22 -6.79
CA ARG A 124 12.78 -6.79 -7.01
C ARG A 124 12.92 -6.42 -8.48
N GLU A 125 13.91 -6.98 -9.18
CA GLU A 125 14.06 -6.80 -10.62
C GLU A 125 12.82 -7.30 -11.37
N ARG A 126 12.33 -8.51 -11.03
CA ARG A 126 11.11 -9.08 -11.61
C ARG A 126 9.89 -8.19 -11.35
N LEU A 127 9.74 -7.65 -10.15
CA LEU A 127 8.66 -6.70 -9.83
C LEU A 127 8.70 -5.47 -10.75
N TRP A 128 9.88 -4.88 -10.95
CA TRP A 128 10.05 -3.74 -11.85
C TRP A 128 9.74 -4.07 -13.31
N GLN A 129 10.12 -5.26 -13.78
CA GLN A 129 9.78 -5.73 -15.11
C GLN A 129 8.26 -5.88 -15.28
N VAL A 130 7.58 -6.49 -14.30
CA VAL A 130 6.11 -6.62 -14.29
C VAL A 130 5.45 -5.24 -14.28
N PHE A 131 5.89 -4.34 -13.39
CA PHE A 131 5.35 -2.98 -13.30
C PHE A 131 5.52 -2.19 -14.60
N SER A 132 6.70 -2.28 -15.22
CA SER A 132 7.02 -1.58 -16.48
C SER A 132 6.20 -2.12 -17.64
N ALA A 133 6.12 -3.45 -17.78
CA ALA A 133 5.33 -4.10 -18.82
C ALA A 133 3.82 -3.76 -18.69
N ARG A 134 3.31 -3.68 -17.46
CA ARG A 134 1.91 -3.28 -17.19
C ARG A 134 1.68 -1.81 -17.51
N SER A 135 2.58 -0.93 -17.08
CA SER A 135 2.47 0.51 -17.30
C SER A 135 2.57 0.89 -18.79
N ALA A 136 3.33 0.10 -19.56
CA ALA A 136 3.48 0.31 -21.01
C ALA A 136 2.37 -0.35 -21.85
N ARG A 137 1.46 -1.12 -21.24
CA ARG A 137 0.43 -1.87 -21.96
C ARG A 137 -0.50 -0.89 -22.71
N GLY A 138 -0.64 -1.09 -24.01
CA GLY A 138 -1.49 -0.25 -24.87
C GLY A 138 -0.82 1.02 -25.40
N LEU A 139 0.46 1.26 -25.09
CA LEU A 139 1.21 2.37 -25.69
C LEU A 139 1.59 2.04 -27.14
N PRO A 140 1.44 2.99 -28.09
CA PRO A 140 1.92 2.81 -29.45
C PRO A 140 3.44 2.58 -29.52
N PRO A 141 3.94 1.81 -30.49
CA PRO A 141 5.38 1.68 -30.73
C PRO A 141 6.08 3.04 -30.84
N GLY A 142 7.22 3.20 -30.19
CA GLY A 142 7.97 4.46 -30.13
C GLY A 142 7.50 5.46 -29.06
N SER A 143 6.46 5.13 -28.29
CA SER A 143 6.04 5.95 -27.15
C SER A 143 6.99 5.77 -25.96
N PHE A 144 7.17 6.83 -25.18
CA PHE A 144 7.83 6.76 -23.88
C PHE A 144 6.81 7.03 -22.77
N TYR A 145 6.92 6.26 -21.68
CA TYR A 145 6.14 6.46 -20.46
C TYR A 145 7.07 6.97 -19.38
N ILE A 146 6.71 8.09 -18.76
CA ILE A 146 7.40 8.62 -17.60
C ILE A 146 6.52 8.29 -16.38
N PRO A 147 6.90 7.31 -15.54
CA PRO A 147 6.20 7.10 -14.27
C PRO A 147 6.31 8.35 -13.41
N ALA A 148 5.33 8.53 -12.51
CA ALA A 148 5.37 9.63 -11.55
C ALA A 148 6.71 9.63 -10.79
N ALA A 149 7.32 10.80 -10.66
CA ALA A 149 8.64 10.94 -10.08
C ALA A 149 8.65 10.39 -8.64
N ILE A 150 9.55 9.44 -8.39
CA ILE A 150 9.78 8.91 -7.05
C ILE A 150 10.94 9.70 -6.47
N THR A 151 10.68 10.40 -5.37
CA THR A 151 11.72 11.15 -4.66
C THR A 151 12.74 10.19 -4.04
N THR A 152 13.95 10.67 -3.72
CA THR A 152 14.97 9.88 -3.00
C THR A 152 14.50 9.38 -1.64
N SER A 153 13.41 9.97 -1.12
CA SER A 153 12.74 9.54 0.10
C SER A 153 11.76 8.38 -0.10
N GLY A 154 11.61 7.81 -1.30
CA GLY A 154 10.75 6.64 -1.57
C GLY A 154 9.28 6.97 -1.84
N HIS A 155 8.92 8.25 -1.98
CA HIS A 155 7.54 8.67 -2.23
C HIS A 155 7.33 9.09 -3.66
N ASN A 156 6.16 8.73 -4.20
CA ASN A 156 5.61 9.31 -5.41
C ASN A 156 5.26 10.79 -5.15
N LEU A 157 5.91 11.68 -5.91
CA LEU A 157 5.76 13.12 -5.78
C LEU A 157 4.30 13.55 -5.94
N HIS A 158 3.61 12.99 -6.94
CA HIS A 158 2.23 13.33 -7.23
C HIS A 158 1.28 12.96 -6.09
N LEU A 159 1.45 11.77 -5.47
CA LEU A 159 0.62 11.37 -4.33
C LEU A 159 0.85 12.24 -3.10
N VAL A 160 2.10 12.65 -2.88
CA VAL A 160 2.44 13.57 -1.78
C VAL A 160 1.82 14.94 -2.03
N GLU A 161 1.97 15.49 -3.24
CA GLU A 161 1.36 16.77 -3.63
C GLU A 161 -0.17 16.74 -3.47
N LEU A 162 -0.81 15.66 -3.92
CA LEU A 162 -2.25 15.47 -3.77
C LEU A 162 -2.68 15.39 -2.30
N ALA A 163 -1.90 14.69 -1.46
CA ALA A 163 -2.17 14.63 -0.02
C ALA A 163 -2.06 16.02 0.64
N HIS A 164 -1.08 16.83 0.23
CA HIS A 164 -0.96 18.23 0.66
C HIS A 164 -2.14 19.08 0.17
N GLU A 165 -2.60 18.90 -1.06
CA GLU A 165 -3.77 19.60 -1.60
C GLU A 165 -5.05 19.25 -0.84
N TYR A 166 -5.27 17.97 -0.51
CA TYR A 166 -6.38 17.55 0.33
C TYR A 166 -6.29 18.16 1.74
N ALA A 167 -5.12 18.14 2.38
CA ALA A 167 -4.94 18.75 3.69
C ALA A 167 -5.28 20.26 3.67
N ARG A 168 -4.79 20.99 2.65
CA ARG A 168 -5.10 22.42 2.46
C ARG A 168 -6.58 22.67 2.19
N THR A 169 -7.21 21.82 1.38
CA THR A 169 -8.65 21.95 1.06
C THR A 169 -9.51 21.74 2.29
N VAL A 170 -9.24 20.69 3.07
CA VAL A 170 -9.94 20.42 4.34
C VAL A 170 -9.78 21.59 5.31
N HIS A 171 -8.55 22.10 5.47
CA HIS A 171 -8.29 23.27 6.32
C HIS A 171 -9.05 24.52 5.86
N THR A 172 -9.16 24.73 4.54
CA THR A 172 -9.89 25.88 3.98
C THR A 172 -11.40 25.77 4.24
N ILE A 173 -11.96 24.57 4.15
CA ILE A 173 -13.40 24.32 4.34
C ILE A 173 -13.79 24.40 5.83
N ASP A 174 -12.99 23.82 6.72
CA ASP A 174 -13.25 23.84 8.15
C ASP A 174 -11.96 24.12 8.95
N PRO A 175 -11.58 25.40 9.09
CA PRO A 175 -10.36 25.78 9.81
C PRO A 175 -10.43 25.47 11.30
N ARG A 176 -11.61 25.16 11.85
CA ARG A 176 -11.79 24.83 13.26
C ARG A 176 -11.42 23.37 13.57
N LEU A 177 -11.13 22.54 12.56
CA LEU A 177 -10.70 21.16 12.79
C LEU A 177 -9.39 21.03 13.60
N ASP A 178 -8.62 22.12 13.71
CA ASP A 178 -7.44 22.19 14.58
C ASP A 178 -7.75 22.77 15.98
N ASP A 179 -8.97 23.27 16.21
CA ASP A 179 -9.45 23.73 17.52
C ASP A 179 -9.97 22.54 18.33
N LYS A 180 -9.26 22.23 19.41
CA LYS A 180 -9.59 21.13 20.33
C LYS A 180 -10.99 21.26 20.93
N ALA A 181 -11.45 22.47 21.23
CA ALA A 181 -12.78 22.69 21.79
C ALA A 181 -13.86 22.34 20.76
N TYR A 182 -13.70 22.80 19.52
CA TYR A 182 -14.60 22.47 18.41
C TYR A 182 -14.62 20.96 18.12
N VAL A 183 -13.45 20.32 18.04
CA VAL A 183 -13.37 18.86 17.82
C VAL A 183 -14.06 18.10 18.96
N PHE A 184 -13.84 18.48 20.22
CA PHE A 184 -14.50 17.81 21.35
C PHE A 184 -16.01 17.99 21.35
N ASP A 185 -16.50 19.17 20.98
CA ASP A 185 -17.93 19.43 20.79
C ASP A 185 -18.55 18.55 19.70
N LEU A 186 -17.82 18.27 18.59
CA LEU A 186 -18.27 17.30 17.58
C LEU A 186 -18.46 15.89 18.16
N TYR A 187 -17.50 15.41 18.97
CA TYR A 187 -17.62 14.10 19.64
C TYR A 187 -18.80 14.06 20.62
N ASP A 188 -18.99 15.13 21.40
CA ASP A 188 -20.11 15.24 22.34
C ASP A 188 -21.46 15.20 21.63
N LYS A 189 -21.62 15.99 20.56
CA LYS A 189 -22.85 16.03 19.75
C LYS A 189 -23.14 14.71 19.06
N ALA A 190 -22.11 14.00 18.63
CA ALA A 190 -22.24 12.68 18.03
C ALA A 190 -22.45 11.54 19.06
N GLY A 191 -22.40 11.84 20.36
CA GLY A 191 -22.58 10.85 21.42
C GLY A 191 -21.48 9.80 21.49
N VAL A 192 -20.29 10.09 20.96
CA VAL A 192 -19.16 9.16 20.92
C VAL A 192 -18.06 9.56 21.92
N PRO A 193 -17.33 8.59 22.53
CA PRO A 193 -16.28 8.91 23.49
C PRO A 193 -15.18 9.78 22.89
N ARG A 194 -14.79 10.85 23.62
CA ARG A 194 -13.68 11.71 23.21
C ARG A 194 -12.36 10.93 23.20
N PRO A 195 -11.45 11.18 22.24
CA PRO A 195 -10.12 10.61 22.26
C PRO A 195 -9.29 11.16 23.43
N LYS A 196 -8.67 10.28 24.23
CA LYS A 196 -7.86 10.67 25.40
C LYS A 196 -6.61 11.50 25.03
N LYS A 197 -6.09 11.31 23.82
CA LYS A 197 -4.93 12.04 23.27
C LYS A 197 -5.23 12.36 21.80
N PRO A 198 -5.96 13.44 21.49
CA PRO A 198 -6.15 13.85 20.10
C PRO A 198 -4.77 14.18 19.52
N LYS A 199 -4.34 13.38 18.54
CA LYS A 199 -3.07 13.55 17.81
C LYS A 199 -3.30 14.08 16.39
N LEU A 200 -4.56 14.30 16.01
CA LEU A 200 -4.90 14.79 14.69
C LEU A 200 -4.63 16.29 14.67
N THR A 201 -3.73 16.70 13.78
CA THR A 201 -3.44 18.10 13.46
C THR A 201 -3.35 18.18 11.95
N TRP A 202 -4.12 19.07 11.34
CA TRP A 202 -4.04 19.33 9.91
C TRP A 202 -2.82 20.23 9.67
N HIS A 203 -2.00 19.84 8.70
CA HIS A 203 -0.77 20.55 8.36
C HIS A 203 -1.00 21.43 7.13
N GLN A 204 -0.37 22.61 7.13
CA GLN A 204 -0.37 23.58 6.01
C GLN A 204 0.74 23.26 5.00
#